data_AF-A0A652YU43-F1
#
_entry.id   AF-A0A652YU43-F1
#
_cell.length_a   1.000
_cell.length_b   1.000
_cell.length_c   1.000
_cell.angle_alpha   90.00
_cell.angle_beta   90.00
_cell.angle_gamma   90.00
#
_symmetry.space_group_name_H-M   'P 1'
#
loop_
_entity.id
_entity.type
_entity.pdbx_description
1 polymer ?
#
loop_
_entity_poly.entity_id
_entity_poly.type
_entity_poly.pdbx_seq_one_letter_code
_entity_poly.pdbx_strand_id
1 'polypeptide(L)'
;MAARVSTIWFVDNNDVRAELSLYPQPDQAAALAIAQRLHPGKEFESLGPHPLSIAATVQPGYLFIGTYENISVVASAELSACLPSELPESWLLSPHAPLTFLVSSSPDRAQGSFAIWENGQLRRSFSALPIDIVENIGIPQTWELPYWSGKHPLRYPPGILPDPQALPFHPQQFAEAANAEWLGFRYTGAPHEGDLDKTQILLWGFKIHQKSEAPKATVPTTEQPEQAEQAQQAKPKPPAPEPVEIPQSAPTPVPPAKPVAVAPEPDPPITEPKAREPKPPTPVAAEPPQPDFTDAPEVPRAQIPEAPTAEAPTPEPKKRSRLARYFGFH
;
A
#
# COMPACT_ATOMS: atom_id res chain seq x y z
N MET A 1 12.65 -7.57 -7.10
CA MET A 1 12.03 -8.09 -5.86
C MET A 1 10.75 -7.32 -5.62
N ALA A 2 9.65 -7.98 -5.28
CA ALA A 2 8.46 -7.26 -4.86
C ALA A 2 8.74 -6.61 -3.51
N ALA A 3 8.40 -5.33 -3.35
CA ALA A 3 8.61 -4.56 -2.14
C ALA A 3 7.38 -4.67 -1.23
N ARG A 4 7.58 -4.60 0.09
CA ARG A 4 6.46 -4.46 1.02
C ARG A 4 5.93 -3.03 0.92
N VAL A 5 4.67 -2.89 0.56
CA VAL A 5 4.00 -1.61 0.35
C VAL A 5 3.00 -1.39 1.46
N SER A 6 2.95 -0.18 2.01
CA SER A 6 1.94 0.16 3.00
C SER A 6 1.75 1.67 3.10
N THR A 7 0.61 2.14 2.62
CA THR A 7 0.28 3.56 2.58
C THR A 7 -1.14 3.81 3.04
N ILE A 8 -1.35 4.92 3.73
CA ILE A 8 -2.68 5.48 4.00
C ILE A 8 -2.74 6.90 3.42
N TRP A 9 -3.85 7.20 2.77
CA TRP A 9 -4.12 8.45 2.05
C TRP A 9 -5.34 9.12 2.66
N PHE A 10 -5.25 10.41 2.94
CA PHE A 10 -6.35 11.26 3.39
C PHE A 10 -6.62 12.26 2.29
N VAL A 11 -7.87 12.36 1.88
CA VAL A 11 -8.29 13.07 0.68
C VAL A 11 -9.49 13.94 0.99
N ASP A 12 -9.30 15.25 0.84
CA ASP A 12 -10.31 16.28 1.08
C ASP A 12 -11.09 16.67 -0.19
N ASN A 13 -10.53 16.44 -1.37
CA ASN A 13 -11.16 16.72 -2.66
C ASN A 13 -11.18 15.47 -3.55
N ASN A 14 -12.23 15.30 -4.35
CA ASN A 14 -12.48 14.08 -5.13
C ASN A 14 -11.62 13.93 -6.39
N ASP A 15 -10.79 14.92 -6.76
CA ASP A 15 -9.90 14.84 -7.94
C ASP A 15 -8.42 14.64 -7.56
N VAL A 16 -8.17 13.52 -6.87
CA VAL A 16 -6.83 13.13 -6.39
C VAL A 16 -5.83 13.05 -7.54
N ARG A 17 -6.27 12.49 -8.66
CA ARG A 17 -5.42 12.26 -9.83
C ARG A 17 -4.98 13.57 -10.47
N ALA A 18 -5.87 14.55 -10.61
CA ALA A 18 -5.49 15.84 -11.16
C ALA A 18 -4.43 16.54 -10.29
N GLU A 19 -4.62 16.55 -8.97
CA GLU A 19 -3.65 17.17 -8.05
C GLU A 19 -2.29 16.47 -8.10
N LEU A 20 -2.24 15.13 -8.02
CA LEU A 20 -0.98 14.38 -8.07
C LEU A 20 -0.29 14.44 -9.43
N SER A 21 -1.03 14.62 -10.53
CA SER A 21 -0.46 14.73 -11.88
C SER A 21 0.39 15.99 -12.10
N LEU A 22 0.22 17.01 -11.24
CA LEU A 22 1.04 18.22 -11.24
C LEU A 22 2.39 18.00 -10.52
N TYR A 23 2.57 16.87 -9.86
CA TYR A 23 3.73 16.53 -9.03
C TYR A 23 4.10 17.66 -8.05
N PRO A 24 3.15 18.08 -7.19
CA PRO A 24 3.39 19.15 -6.22
C PRO A 24 4.50 18.77 -5.24
N GLN A 25 5.22 19.79 -4.77
CA GLN A 25 6.21 19.60 -3.71
C GLN A 25 5.51 19.42 -2.37
N PRO A 26 5.85 18.37 -1.59
CA PRO A 26 5.24 18.15 -0.29
C PRO A 26 5.73 19.19 0.73
N ASP A 27 4.80 19.70 1.55
CA ASP A 27 5.12 20.60 2.66
C ASP A 27 5.87 19.86 3.79
N GLN A 28 7.09 20.29 4.09
CA GLN A 28 7.92 19.67 5.13
C GLN A 28 7.36 19.89 6.54
N ALA A 29 6.86 21.08 6.84
CA ALA A 29 6.39 21.44 8.17
C ALA A 29 5.09 20.72 8.50
N ALA A 30 4.17 20.64 7.53
CA ALA A 30 2.94 19.86 7.66
C ALA A 30 3.24 18.35 7.79
N ALA A 31 4.17 17.83 7.00
CA ALA A 31 4.62 16.43 7.12
C ALA A 31 5.20 16.13 8.52
N LEU A 32 6.02 17.01 9.07
CA LEU A 32 6.57 16.85 10.43
C LEU A 32 5.48 16.92 11.51
N ALA A 33 4.47 17.78 11.34
CA ALA A 33 3.35 17.86 12.28
C ALA A 33 2.54 16.56 12.32
N ILE A 34 2.30 15.93 11.16
CA ILE A 34 1.69 14.60 11.09
C ILE A 34 2.56 13.55 11.79
N ALA A 35 3.88 13.57 11.57
CA ALA A 35 4.80 12.64 12.22
C ALA A 35 4.69 12.72 13.75
N GLN A 36 4.75 13.94 14.30
CA GLN A 36 4.65 14.20 15.73
C GLN A 36 3.30 13.78 16.32
N ARG A 37 2.23 13.91 15.55
CA ARG A 37 0.89 13.45 15.96
C ARG A 37 0.78 11.93 15.99
N LEU A 38 1.34 11.23 15.00
CA LEU A 38 1.32 9.76 14.93
C LEU A 38 2.19 9.12 16.02
N HIS A 39 3.33 9.74 16.34
CA HIS A 39 4.23 9.23 17.37
C HIS A 39 4.55 10.31 18.42
N PRO A 40 3.59 10.58 19.35
CA PRO A 40 3.78 11.59 20.37
C PRO A 40 4.97 11.23 21.28
N GLY A 41 5.80 12.23 21.57
CA GLY A 41 6.97 12.07 22.45
C GLY A 41 8.17 11.36 21.81
N LYS A 42 8.16 11.10 20.49
CA LYS A 42 9.34 10.66 19.73
C LYS A 42 10.10 11.85 19.12
N GLU A 43 11.37 11.61 18.80
CA GLU A 43 12.20 12.54 18.06
C GLU A 43 12.31 12.08 16.60
N PHE A 44 12.43 13.02 15.68
CA PHE A 44 12.46 12.74 14.25
C PHE A 44 13.70 13.36 13.62
N GLU A 45 14.46 12.52 12.92
CA GLU A 45 15.53 12.97 12.04
C GLU A 45 14.99 13.03 10.61
N SER A 46 15.05 14.20 9.99
CA SER A 46 14.59 14.37 8.60
C SER A 46 15.62 13.80 7.64
N LEU A 47 15.16 12.98 6.70
CA LEU A 47 15.99 12.32 5.68
C LEU A 47 15.93 13.03 4.32
N GLY A 48 15.11 14.09 4.19
CA GLY A 48 14.86 14.74 2.90
C GLY A 48 13.71 14.14 2.10
N PRO A 49 13.39 14.74 0.94
CA PRO A 49 12.36 14.24 0.04
C PRO A 49 12.80 12.95 -0.65
N HIS A 50 11.87 12.00 -0.78
CA HIS A 50 12.07 10.70 -1.40
C HIS A 50 10.93 10.40 -2.38
N PRO A 51 11.21 9.80 -3.54
CA PRO A 51 10.18 9.29 -4.44
C PRO A 51 9.23 8.31 -3.75
N LEU A 52 7.93 8.37 -4.04
CA LEU A 52 6.92 7.46 -3.52
C LEU A 52 7.26 6.00 -3.85
N SER A 53 7.88 5.74 -5.00
CA SER A 53 8.37 4.40 -5.36
C SER A 53 9.34 3.79 -4.33
N ILE A 54 10.10 4.63 -3.64
CA ILE A 54 11.03 4.22 -2.57
C ILE A 54 10.33 4.33 -1.21
N ALA A 55 9.68 5.45 -0.94
CA ALA A 55 9.05 5.75 0.35
C ALA A 55 7.92 4.76 0.72
N ALA A 56 7.17 4.27 -0.27
CA ALA A 56 6.16 3.24 -0.06
C ALA A 56 6.75 1.87 0.28
N THR A 57 8.05 1.65 0.03
CA THR A 57 8.78 0.44 0.46
C THR A 57 9.14 0.58 1.94
N VAL A 58 8.16 0.25 2.78
CA VAL A 58 8.20 0.58 4.20
C VAL A 58 9.18 -0.29 4.99
N GLN A 59 9.90 0.34 5.92
CA GLN A 59 10.81 -0.31 6.86
C GLN A 59 10.48 0.11 8.30
N PRO A 60 10.59 -0.77 9.30
CA PRO A 60 10.38 -0.40 10.70
C PRO A 60 11.30 0.75 11.13
N GLY A 61 10.76 1.69 11.92
CA GLY A 61 11.51 2.86 12.41
C GLY A 61 11.63 4.02 11.41
N TYR A 62 11.07 3.87 10.20
CA TYR A 62 10.98 4.93 9.21
C TYR A 62 9.53 5.30 8.92
N LEU A 63 9.32 6.58 8.68
CA LEU A 63 8.02 7.15 8.35
C LEU A 63 8.21 8.10 7.17
N PHE A 64 7.43 7.94 6.11
CA PHE A 64 7.44 8.86 4.98
C PHE A 64 6.09 9.53 4.85
N ILE A 65 6.07 10.85 4.73
CA ILE A 65 4.83 11.63 4.71
C ILE A 65 4.89 12.64 3.58
N GLY A 66 3.84 12.66 2.75
CA GLY A 66 3.63 13.70 1.74
C GLY A 66 2.37 14.47 2.09
N THR A 67 2.48 15.77 2.27
CA THR A 67 1.34 16.66 2.49
C THR A 67 1.28 17.67 1.37
N TYR A 68 0.17 17.64 0.65
CA TYR A 68 -0.17 18.51 -0.47
C TYR A 68 -1.35 19.40 -0.08
N GLU A 69 -2.04 19.99 -1.05
CA GLU A 69 -3.12 20.94 -0.76
C GLU A 69 -4.36 20.23 -0.20
N ASN A 70 -4.85 19.19 -0.88
CA ASN A 70 -6.04 18.44 -0.45
C ASN A 70 -5.76 16.97 -0.16
N ILE A 71 -4.48 16.56 -0.23
CA ILE A 71 -4.06 15.17 -0.10
C ILE A 71 -2.95 15.09 0.93
N SER A 72 -3.07 14.13 1.84
CA SER A 72 -1.97 13.71 2.70
C SER A 72 -1.75 12.21 2.58
N VAL A 73 -0.50 11.77 2.46
CA VAL A 73 -0.12 10.37 2.41
C VAL A 73 0.87 10.06 3.52
N VAL A 74 0.70 8.91 4.16
CA VAL A 74 1.66 8.36 5.12
C VAL A 74 2.03 6.95 4.70
N ALA A 75 3.33 6.69 4.57
CA ALA A 75 3.88 5.36 4.37
C ALA A 75 4.64 4.90 5.62
N SER A 76 4.21 3.79 6.20
CA SER A 76 4.80 3.21 7.41
C SER A 76 4.64 1.69 7.45
N ALA A 77 5.63 1.02 8.05
CA ALA A 77 5.58 -0.43 8.27
C ALA A 77 4.44 -0.86 9.22
N GLU A 78 3.95 0.06 10.04
CA GLU A 78 2.88 -0.16 11.01
C GLU A 78 1.50 -0.30 10.33
N LEU A 79 1.35 0.19 9.10
CA LEU A 79 0.12 0.10 8.31
C LEU A 79 -0.09 -1.27 7.66
N SER A 80 0.89 -2.17 7.75
CA SER A 80 0.86 -3.48 7.06
C SER A 80 0.05 -4.52 7.83
N ALA A 81 -1.05 -4.09 8.46
CA ALA A 81 -1.90 -4.92 9.28
C ALA A 81 -2.57 -6.05 8.45
N CYS A 82 -2.81 -7.19 9.09
CA CYS A 82 -3.57 -8.27 8.47
C CYS A 82 -5.06 -7.93 8.29
N LEU A 83 -5.60 -7.02 9.10
CA LEU A 83 -7.00 -6.59 9.09
C LEU A 83 -7.07 -5.07 8.99
N PRO A 84 -7.25 -4.51 7.79
CA PRO A 84 -7.46 -3.08 7.61
C PRO A 84 -8.61 -2.50 8.45
N SER A 85 -9.67 -3.26 8.73
CA SER A 85 -10.79 -2.77 9.56
C SER A 85 -10.44 -2.53 11.03
N GLU A 86 -9.38 -3.17 11.52
CA GLU A 86 -8.87 -3.03 12.89
C GLU A 86 -7.77 -1.97 13.00
N LEU A 87 -7.61 -1.12 11.97
CA LEU A 87 -6.65 -0.03 11.99
C LEU A 87 -6.90 0.87 13.21
N PRO A 88 -5.90 1.14 14.06
CA PRO A 88 -6.09 1.98 15.23
C PRO A 88 -6.56 3.38 14.83
N GLU A 89 -7.49 3.96 15.61
CA GLU A 89 -8.04 5.30 15.35
C GLU A 89 -6.96 6.40 15.29
N SER A 90 -5.80 6.20 15.93
CA SER A 90 -4.66 7.12 15.84
C SER A 90 -4.15 7.33 14.41
N TRP A 91 -4.33 6.33 13.53
CA TRP A 91 -4.00 6.40 12.12
C TRP A 91 -5.07 7.08 11.28
N LEU A 92 -6.27 7.30 11.81
CA LEU A 92 -7.33 8.06 11.14
C LEU A 92 -7.13 9.56 11.44
N LEU A 93 -6.05 10.13 10.91
CA LEU A 93 -5.58 11.49 11.18
C LEU A 93 -6.64 12.58 10.98
N SER A 94 -7.59 12.37 10.09
CA SER A 94 -8.74 13.24 9.97
C SER A 94 -10.00 12.37 9.95
N PRO A 95 -10.74 12.24 11.06
CA PRO A 95 -12.02 11.54 11.03
C PRO A 95 -13.03 12.25 10.12
N HIS A 96 -12.74 13.51 9.75
CA HIS A 96 -13.53 14.31 8.84
C HIS A 96 -12.96 14.37 7.42
N ALA A 97 -11.85 13.69 7.12
CA ALA A 97 -11.43 13.53 5.74
C ALA A 97 -12.60 12.84 5.00
N PRO A 98 -13.13 13.46 3.94
CA PRO A 98 -14.18 12.87 3.12
C PRO A 98 -13.84 11.45 2.69
N LEU A 99 -12.58 11.22 2.31
CA LEU A 99 -12.08 9.92 1.87
C LEU A 99 -10.76 9.58 2.55
N THR A 100 -10.65 8.35 3.04
CA THR A 100 -9.39 7.76 3.50
C THR A 100 -9.18 6.42 2.83
N PHE A 101 -8.02 6.19 2.22
CA PHE A 101 -7.67 4.94 1.54
C PHE A 101 -6.47 4.30 2.22
N LEU A 102 -6.55 3.02 2.55
CA LEU A 102 -5.41 2.21 2.94
C LEU A 102 -5.14 1.20 1.83
N VAL A 103 -3.86 1.07 1.47
CA VAL A 103 -3.38 0.00 0.60
C VAL A 103 -2.13 -0.58 1.23
N SER A 104 -2.11 -1.91 1.37
CA SER A 104 -0.92 -2.63 1.83
C SER A 104 -0.72 -3.93 1.05
N SER A 105 0.54 -4.33 0.90
CA SER A 105 0.92 -5.54 0.20
C SER A 105 2.21 -6.12 0.78
N SER A 106 2.17 -7.41 1.09
CA SER A 106 3.28 -8.14 1.71
C SER A 106 3.72 -9.31 0.83
N PRO A 107 4.85 -9.20 0.12
CA PRO A 107 5.28 -10.18 -0.88
C PRO A 107 5.73 -11.52 -0.30
N ASP A 108 6.19 -11.53 0.95
CA ASP A 108 6.54 -12.75 1.70
C ASP A 108 5.35 -13.70 1.88
N ARG A 109 4.13 -13.16 1.97
CA ARG A 109 2.90 -13.94 2.13
C ARG A 109 2.00 -13.91 0.90
N ALA A 110 2.43 -13.22 -0.16
CA ALA A 110 1.57 -12.85 -1.29
C ALA A 110 0.24 -12.20 -0.84
N GLN A 111 0.27 -11.47 0.28
CA GLN A 111 -0.90 -10.82 0.87
C GLN A 111 -1.12 -9.47 0.22
N GLY A 112 -2.36 -9.16 -0.09
CA GLY A 112 -2.80 -7.83 -0.52
C GLY A 112 -4.03 -7.41 0.26
N SER A 113 -4.04 -6.15 0.68
CA SER A 113 -5.10 -5.58 1.49
C SER A 113 -5.39 -4.15 1.09
N PHE A 114 -6.65 -3.76 1.22
CA PHE A 114 -7.08 -2.39 1.06
C PHE A 114 -8.29 -2.08 1.93
N ALA A 115 -8.48 -0.80 2.24
CA ALA A 115 -9.71 -0.32 2.85
C ALA A 115 -9.99 1.12 2.44
N ILE A 116 -11.27 1.48 2.48
CA ILE A 116 -11.76 2.82 2.24
C ILE A 116 -12.73 3.21 3.36
N TRP A 117 -12.48 4.39 3.91
CA TRP A 117 -13.38 5.06 4.84
C TRP A 117 -13.94 6.30 4.16
N GLU A 118 -15.22 6.54 4.37
CA GLU A 118 -15.90 7.77 3.98
C GLU A 118 -16.38 8.50 5.23
N ASN A 119 -15.94 9.73 5.44
CA ASN A 119 -16.25 10.51 6.64
C ASN A 119 -15.99 9.71 7.94
N GLY A 120 -14.85 9.01 7.99
CA GLY A 120 -14.45 8.17 9.11
C GLY A 120 -15.19 6.83 9.24
N GLN A 121 -16.20 6.54 8.42
CA GLN A 121 -16.92 5.27 8.44
C GLN A 121 -16.32 4.27 7.45
N LEU A 122 -15.99 3.06 7.91
CA LEU A 122 -15.49 2.00 7.04
C LEU A 122 -16.57 1.59 6.03
N ARG A 123 -16.26 1.71 4.74
CA ARG A 123 -17.17 1.38 3.63
C ARG A 123 -16.85 0.04 2.97
N ARG A 124 -15.56 -0.21 2.76
CA ARG A 124 -15.06 -1.45 2.14
C ARG A 124 -13.72 -1.79 2.76
N SER A 125 -13.52 -3.05 3.09
CA SER A 125 -12.29 -3.58 3.67
C SER A 125 -12.01 -4.96 3.10
N PHE A 126 -10.82 -5.18 2.58
CA PHE A 126 -10.42 -6.45 2.00
C PHE A 126 -8.99 -6.79 2.40
N SER A 127 -8.74 -8.04 2.74
CA SER A 127 -7.41 -8.59 3.00
C SER A 127 -7.42 -10.07 2.65
N ALA A 128 -6.47 -10.51 1.84
CA ALA A 128 -6.41 -11.91 1.45
C ALA A 128 -4.99 -12.41 1.20
N LEU A 129 -4.84 -13.71 1.43
CA LEU A 129 -3.76 -14.57 0.97
C LEU A 129 -4.24 -15.30 -0.31
N PRO A 130 -3.34 -15.87 -1.13
CA PRO A 130 -3.76 -16.52 -2.38
C PRO A 130 -4.80 -17.63 -2.23
N ILE A 131 -4.91 -18.25 -1.06
CA ILE A 131 -5.81 -19.38 -0.75
C ILE A 131 -6.81 -19.06 0.37
N ASP A 132 -6.81 -17.85 0.92
CA ASP A 132 -7.67 -17.50 2.05
C ASP A 132 -8.05 -16.02 2.06
N ILE A 133 -9.33 -15.74 2.26
CA ILE A 133 -9.85 -14.39 2.49
C ILE A 133 -9.82 -14.16 4.00
N VAL A 134 -8.90 -13.29 4.43
CA VAL A 134 -8.73 -12.92 5.83
C VAL A 134 -9.84 -11.93 6.23
N GLU A 135 -10.17 -10.99 5.35
CA GLU A 135 -11.19 -9.97 5.55
C GLU A 135 -11.91 -9.65 4.24
N ASN A 136 -13.24 -9.51 4.32
CA ASN A 136 -14.07 -9.05 3.20
C ASN A 136 -15.34 -8.39 3.76
N ILE A 137 -15.25 -7.10 4.04
CA ILE A 137 -16.31 -6.28 4.64
C ILE A 137 -16.76 -5.24 3.61
N GLY A 138 -18.07 -4.95 3.63
CA GLY A 138 -18.68 -3.95 2.74
C GLY A 138 -19.06 -4.52 1.37
N ILE A 139 -19.67 -3.67 0.55
CA ILE A 139 -20.14 -4.04 -0.79
C ILE A 139 -18.99 -3.87 -1.78
N PRO A 140 -18.65 -4.90 -2.59
CA PRO A 140 -17.64 -4.78 -3.63
C PRO A 140 -17.92 -3.63 -4.60
N GLN A 141 -16.88 -2.89 -4.97
CA GLN A 141 -16.96 -1.82 -5.96
C GLN A 141 -16.95 -2.39 -7.40
N THR A 142 -17.45 -1.62 -8.37
CA THR A 142 -17.60 -2.08 -9.76
C THR A 142 -16.28 -2.54 -10.40
N TRP A 143 -15.16 -1.87 -10.07
CA TRP A 143 -13.83 -2.22 -10.56
C TRP A 143 -13.35 -3.59 -10.06
N GLU A 144 -13.96 -4.15 -9.00
CA GLU A 144 -13.60 -5.46 -8.48
C GLU A 144 -14.14 -6.61 -9.35
N LEU A 145 -15.20 -6.36 -10.14
CA LEU A 145 -15.92 -7.40 -10.89
C LEU A 145 -15.02 -8.24 -11.83
N PRO A 146 -14.07 -7.67 -12.60
CA PRO A 146 -13.14 -8.44 -13.42
C PRO A 146 -12.32 -9.45 -12.63
N TYR A 147 -11.96 -9.12 -11.39
CA TYR A 147 -11.21 -10.01 -10.50
C TYR A 147 -12.11 -11.16 -10.03
N TRP A 148 -13.29 -10.85 -9.48
CA TRP A 148 -14.24 -11.86 -9.02
C TRP A 148 -14.76 -12.79 -10.12
N SER A 149 -14.84 -12.29 -11.36
CA SER A 149 -15.21 -13.09 -12.55
C SER A 149 -14.07 -13.91 -13.16
N GLY A 150 -12.87 -13.86 -12.58
CA GLY A 150 -11.72 -14.66 -13.03
C GLY A 150 -11.02 -14.14 -14.28
N LYS A 151 -11.19 -12.86 -14.64
CA LYS A 151 -10.45 -12.24 -15.77
C LYS A 151 -8.98 -11.96 -15.44
N HIS A 152 -8.58 -12.07 -14.18
CA HIS A 152 -7.21 -11.88 -13.70
C HIS A 152 -6.66 -13.14 -13.00
N PRO A 153 -6.58 -14.30 -13.68
CA PRO A 153 -6.24 -15.57 -13.06
C PRO A 153 -4.81 -15.58 -12.49
N LEU A 154 -4.63 -16.29 -11.38
CA LEU A 154 -3.31 -16.66 -10.88
C LEU A 154 -2.54 -17.44 -11.96
N ARG A 155 -1.27 -17.08 -12.15
CA ARG A 155 -0.37 -17.77 -13.09
C ARG A 155 0.41 -18.85 -12.36
N TYR A 156 0.21 -20.10 -12.77
CA TYR A 156 0.92 -21.25 -12.21
C TYR A 156 2.01 -21.73 -13.18
N PRO A 157 3.15 -22.23 -12.68
CA PRO A 157 4.13 -22.90 -13.50
C PRO A 157 3.53 -24.10 -14.25
N PRO A 158 4.05 -24.46 -15.43
CA PRO A 158 3.60 -25.64 -16.17
C PRO A 158 3.64 -26.91 -15.29
N GLY A 159 2.57 -27.70 -15.32
CA GLY A 159 2.47 -28.95 -14.56
C GLY A 159 2.00 -28.80 -13.10
N ILE A 160 1.78 -27.58 -12.62
CA ILE A 160 1.19 -27.32 -11.31
C ILE A 160 -0.31 -27.04 -11.49
N LEU A 161 -1.15 -27.84 -10.83
CA LEU A 161 -2.58 -27.58 -10.77
C LEU A 161 -2.87 -26.50 -9.73
N PRO A 162 -3.79 -25.55 -10.02
CA PRO A 162 -4.23 -24.58 -9.02
C PRO A 162 -4.88 -25.30 -7.84
N ASP A 163 -4.63 -24.80 -6.63
CA ASP A 163 -5.37 -25.22 -5.45
C ASP A 163 -6.86 -24.89 -5.66
N PRO A 164 -7.80 -25.83 -5.45
CA PRO A 164 -9.24 -25.55 -5.57
C PRO A 164 -9.74 -24.41 -4.67
N GLN A 165 -9.00 -24.10 -3.60
CA GLN A 165 -9.28 -23.01 -2.67
C GLN A 165 -8.57 -21.70 -3.05
N ALA A 166 -7.76 -21.70 -4.11
CA ALA A 166 -7.10 -20.50 -4.57
C ALA A 166 -8.12 -19.47 -5.04
N LEU A 167 -7.84 -18.21 -4.72
CA LEU A 167 -8.61 -17.09 -5.25
C LEU A 167 -8.47 -17.03 -6.77
N PRO A 168 -9.49 -16.52 -7.48
CA PRO A 168 -9.44 -16.38 -8.93
C PRO A 168 -8.44 -15.30 -9.40
N PHE A 169 -7.71 -14.68 -8.47
CA PHE A 169 -6.71 -13.64 -8.73
C PHE A 169 -5.66 -13.58 -7.62
N HIS A 170 -4.55 -12.88 -7.91
CA HIS A 170 -3.50 -12.64 -6.93
C HIS A 170 -3.88 -11.47 -6.00
N PRO A 171 -3.93 -11.64 -4.66
CA PRO A 171 -4.35 -10.58 -3.74
C PRO A 171 -3.58 -9.27 -3.88
N GLN A 172 -2.25 -9.34 -4.08
CA GLN A 172 -1.45 -8.13 -4.32
C GLN A 172 -1.87 -7.39 -5.60
N GLN A 173 -2.15 -8.10 -6.70
CA GLN A 173 -2.62 -7.44 -7.93
C GLN A 173 -3.97 -6.77 -7.70
N PHE A 174 -4.81 -7.35 -6.85
CA PHE A 174 -6.09 -6.78 -6.48
C PHE A 174 -5.97 -5.51 -5.63
N ALA A 175 -5.02 -5.47 -4.68
CA ALA A 175 -4.68 -4.26 -3.93
C ALA A 175 -4.10 -3.15 -4.82
N GLU A 176 -3.26 -3.52 -5.79
CA GLU A 176 -2.74 -2.58 -6.81
C GLU A 176 -3.85 -2.03 -7.71
N ALA A 177 -4.87 -2.83 -8.02
CA ALA A 177 -6.03 -2.38 -8.78
C ALA A 177 -6.86 -1.35 -8.00
N ALA A 178 -7.05 -1.56 -6.69
CA ALA A 178 -7.69 -0.58 -5.82
C ALA A 178 -6.91 0.75 -5.83
N ASN A 179 -5.58 0.68 -5.71
CA ASN A 179 -4.72 1.86 -5.76
C ASN A 179 -4.80 2.58 -7.11
N ALA A 180 -4.83 1.82 -8.22
CA ALA A 180 -4.95 2.38 -9.55
C ALA A 180 -6.30 3.08 -9.77
N GLU A 181 -7.39 2.51 -9.24
CA GLU A 181 -8.71 3.13 -9.32
C GLU A 181 -8.78 4.44 -8.53
N TRP A 182 -8.30 4.43 -7.28
CA TRP A 182 -8.47 5.59 -6.38
C TRP A 182 -7.43 6.69 -6.58
N LEU A 183 -6.19 6.32 -6.90
CA LEU A 183 -5.06 7.25 -6.96
C LEU A 183 -4.44 7.36 -8.35
N GLY A 184 -4.81 6.48 -9.30
CA GLY A 184 -4.33 6.55 -10.67
C GLY A 184 -2.94 5.98 -10.92
N PHE A 185 -2.39 5.13 -10.03
CA PHE A 185 -1.10 4.45 -10.27
C PHE A 185 -0.99 3.11 -9.53
N ARG A 186 0.06 2.34 -9.83
CA ARG A 186 0.44 1.09 -9.14
C ARG A 186 1.85 1.16 -8.56
N TYR A 187 2.06 0.58 -7.39
CA TYR A 187 3.37 0.51 -6.75
C TYR A 187 4.27 -0.52 -7.43
N THR A 188 3.72 -1.69 -7.72
CA THR A 188 4.46 -2.81 -8.30
C THR A 188 4.03 -3.10 -9.74
N GLY A 189 4.89 -3.82 -10.48
CA GLY A 189 4.67 -4.15 -11.87
C GLY A 189 5.09 -3.04 -12.85
N ALA A 190 4.92 -3.33 -14.14
CA ALA A 190 5.16 -2.36 -15.20
C ALA A 190 4.06 -1.28 -15.17
N PRO A 191 4.42 0.01 -15.35
CA PRO A 191 3.43 1.08 -15.51
C PRO A 191 2.48 0.75 -16.65
N HIS A 192 1.18 0.98 -16.44
CA HIS A 192 0.20 0.94 -17.51
C HIS A 192 0.06 2.32 -18.15
N GLU A 193 -0.51 2.36 -19.36
CA GLU A 193 -0.84 3.62 -20.01
C GLU A 193 -1.76 4.45 -19.12
N GLY A 194 -1.36 5.69 -18.86
CA GLY A 194 -2.08 6.62 -17.99
C GLY A 194 -1.74 6.53 -16.50
N ASP A 195 -0.98 5.53 -16.03
CA ASP A 195 -0.55 5.49 -14.63
C ASP A 195 0.31 6.73 -14.30
N LEU A 196 0.09 7.36 -13.14
CA LEU A 196 0.95 8.45 -12.66
C LEU A 196 2.36 7.92 -12.37
N ASP A 197 3.35 8.78 -12.62
CA ASP A 197 4.74 8.44 -12.32
C ASP A 197 5.02 8.60 -10.82
N LYS A 198 4.93 7.49 -10.08
CA LYS A 198 5.26 7.41 -8.65
C LYS A 198 6.71 7.81 -8.32
N THR A 199 7.61 7.94 -9.30
CA THR A 199 8.96 8.45 -9.04
C THR A 199 9.00 9.98 -8.89
N GLN A 200 7.99 10.67 -9.42
CA GLN A 200 7.85 12.13 -9.37
C GLN A 200 7.03 12.60 -8.15
N ILE A 201 6.21 11.73 -7.56
CA ILE A 201 5.48 12.00 -6.32
C ILE A 201 6.47 11.91 -5.15
N LEU A 202 6.73 13.02 -4.45
CA LEU A 202 7.74 13.09 -3.38
C LEU A 202 7.12 13.08 -1.99
N LEU A 203 7.75 12.38 -1.05
CA LEU A 203 7.39 12.34 0.36
C LEU A 203 8.59 12.73 1.22
N TRP A 204 8.38 13.42 2.34
CA TRP A 204 9.41 13.66 3.34
C TRP A 204 9.66 12.43 4.19
N GLY A 205 10.91 11.97 4.23
CA GLY A 205 11.33 10.87 5.07
C GLY A 205 11.73 11.31 6.48
N PHE A 206 11.32 10.53 7.47
CA PHE A 206 11.68 10.70 8.87
C PHE A 206 12.13 9.38 9.47
N LYS A 207 13.24 9.42 10.21
CA LYS A 207 13.67 8.32 11.07
C LYS A 207 13.19 8.59 12.50
N ILE A 208 12.49 7.62 13.08
CA ILE A 208 11.89 7.72 14.40
C ILE A 208 12.93 7.30 15.45
N HIS A 209 13.20 8.20 16.40
CA HIS A 209 14.07 7.95 17.54
C HIS A 209 13.27 7.92 18.84
N GLN A 210 13.65 7.02 19.75
CA GLN A 210 13.20 7.11 21.15
C GLN A 210 13.76 8.42 21.71
N LYS A 211 12.93 9.24 22.36
CA LYS A 211 13.43 10.41 23.06
C LYS A 211 14.44 9.93 24.10
N SER A 212 15.71 10.30 23.92
CA SER A 212 16.73 9.99 24.91
C SER A 212 16.32 10.65 26.21
N GLU A 213 16.12 9.86 27.26
CA GLU A 213 16.10 10.40 28.61
C GLU A 213 17.48 11.02 28.82
N ALA A 214 17.55 12.36 28.87
CA ALA A 214 18.83 13.04 29.03
C ALA A 214 19.49 12.51 30.32
N PRO A 215 20.76 12.07 30.29
CA PRO A 215 21.49 11.81 31.52
C PRO A 215 21.44 13.10 32.33
N LYS A 216 20.90 13.01 33.54
CA LYS A 216 20.92 14.09 34.52
C LYS A 216 22.37 14.58 34.59
N ALA A 217 22.63 15.76 34.03
CA ALA A 217 23.95 16.36 34.00
C ALA A 217 24.49 16.35 35.43
N THR A 218 25.42 15.42 35.69
CA THR A 218 26.11 15.37 36.96
C THR A 218 27.12 16.50 36.86
N VAL A 219 26.70 17.67 37.33
CA VAL A 219 27.61 18.78 37.56
C VAL A 219 28.73 18.23 38.45
N PRO A 220 30.01 18.29 38.04
CA PRO A 220 31.08 17.93 38.95
C PRO A 220 31.09 18.97 40.06
N THR A 221 30.65 18.57 41.26
CA THR A 221 30.90 19.34 42.48
C THR A 221 32.41 19.40 42.66
N THR A 222 32.96 20.60 42.53
CA THR A 222 34.31 20.95 42.97
C THR A 222 34.40 20.76 44.48
N GLU A 223 34.93 19.63 44.92
CA GLU A 223 35.55 19.51 46.24
C GLU A 223 37.07 19.42 46.04
N GLN A 224 37.75 20.48 46.48
CA GLN A 224 39.19 20.50 46.67
C GLN A 224 39.59 19.45 47.73
N PRO A 225 40.67 18.69 47.51
CA PRO A 225 41.43 18.13 48.61
C PRO A 225 42.74 18.89 48.76
N GLU A 226 42.85 19.68 49.82
CA GLU A 226 44.15 20.07 50.37
C GLU A 226 44.82 18.85 51.01
N GLN A 227 46.00 18.54 50.49
CA GLN A 227 47.18 18.01 51.18
C GLN A 227 47.09 16.62 51.85
N ALA A 228 47.58 15.61 51.13
CA ALA A 228 48.46 14.61 51.74
C ALA A 228 49.66 14.37 50.81
N GLU A 229 50.80 14.65 51.40
CA GLU A 229 52.18 14.63 50.95
C GLU A 229 52.66 13.27 50.41
N GLN A 230 53.76 13.33 49.63
CA GLN A 230 54.73 12.25 49.35
C GLN A 230 54.43 11.24 48.23
N ALA A 231 54.94 11.52 47.03
CA ALA A 231 56.15 10.84 46.52
C ALA A 231 56.46 11.29 45.09
N GLN A 232 57.66 11.85 44.95
CA GLN A 232 58.32 12.20 43.69
C GLN A 232 58.58 10.93 42.86
N GLN A 233 58.44 10.98 41.52
CA GLN A 233 59.57 10.83 40.59
C GLN A 233 59.15 10.66 39.11
N ALA A 234 59.89 11.37 38.25
CA ALA A 234 60.29 11.04 36.87
C ALA A 234 59.29 11.19 35.69
N LYS A 235 59.48 12.30 34.97
CA LYS A 235 59.49 12.46 33.49
C LYS A 235 60.37 11.36 32.80
N PRO A 236 60.42 11.17 31.45
CA PRO A 236 59.68 11.82 30.33
C PRO A 236 59.27 10.91 29.12
N LYS A 237 58.54 11.50 28.14
CA LYS A 237 58.45 11.20 26.67
C LYS A 237 59.88 11.05 26.04
N PRO A 238 60.18 10.46 24.85
CA PRO A 238 59.41 10.28 23.58
C PRO A 238 59.79 8.96 22.82
N PRO A 239 59.82 8.79 21.47
CA PRO A 239 59.15 9.41 20.31
C PRO A 239 58.50 8.37 19.32
N ALA A 240 57.74 8.86 18.32
CA ALA A 240 57.67 8.26 16.97
C ALA A 240 58.68 9.03 16.08
N PRO A 241 59.24 8.51 14.96
CA PRO A 241 58.54 7.78 13.88
C PRO A 241 59.42 6.74 13.12
N GLU A 242 58.88 6.06 12.09
CA GLU A 242 59.39 6.09 10.69
C GLU A 242 58.65 5.10 9.76
N PRO A 243 58.69 5.32 8.43
CA PRO A 243 57.61 5.01 7.49
C PRO A 243 57.80 3.66 6.78
N VAL A 244 56.69 2.99 6.43
CA VAL A 244 56.74 1.77 5.61
C VAL A 244 56.42 2.11 4.15
N GLU A 245 57.33 1.66 3.30
CA GLU A 245 57.42 1.83 1.84
C GLU A 245 56.21 1.32 1.06
N ILE A 246 56.00 1.97 -0.09
CA ILE A 246 55.06 1.62 -1.14
C ILE A 246 55.76 0.64 -2.10
N PRO A 247 55.17 -0.54 -2.42
CA PRO A 247 55.54 -1.27 -3.63
C PRO A 247 54.60 -0.90 -4.80
N GLN A 248 55.22 -0.61 -5.94
CA GLN A 248 54.59 -0.29 -7.22
C GLN A 248 54.00 -1.52 -7.96
N SER A 249 52.90 -1.24 -8.68
CA SER A 249 52.54 -1.69 -10.04
C SER A 249 52.34 -3.18 -10.40
N ALA A 250 51.09 -3.53 -10.76
CA ALA A 250 50.70 -4.48 -11.82
C ALA A 250 49.26 -4.17 -12.30
N PRO A 251 48.81 -4.58 -13.50
CA PRO A 251 48.24 -3.64 -14.48
C PRO A 251 46.70 -3.56 -14.52
N THR A 252 46.25 -2.45 -15.11
CA THR A 252 44.87 -2.06 -15.43
C THR A 252 44.13 -3.11 -16.27
N PRO A 253 42.86 -3.44 -15.99
CA PRO A 253 42.05 -4.23 -16.90
C PRO A 253 41.67 -3.42 -18.15
N VAL A 254 41.89 -4.02 -19.31
CA VAL A 254 41.51 -3.53 -20.64
C VAL A 254 39.99 -3.30 -20.71
N PRO A 255 39.49 -2.15 -21.19
CA PRO A 255 38.05 -1.96 -21.39
C PRO A 255 37.54 -2.84 -22.54
N PRO A 256 36.36 -3.46 -22.43
CA PRO A 256 35.79 -4.24 -23.52
C PRO A 256 35.48 -3.34 -24.73
N ALA A 257 35.78 -3.88 -25.92
CA ALA A 257 35.56 -3.23 -27.20
C ALA A 257 34.09 -2.83 -27.41
N LYS A 258 33.90 -1.66 -28.03
CA LYS A 258 32.60 -1.17 -28.53
C LYS A 258 31.96 -2.23 -29.44
N PRO A 259 30.66 -2.53 -29.32
CA PRO A 259 29.96 -3.29 -30.35
C PRO A 259 29.99 -2.51 -31.66
N VAL A 260 30.40 -3.20 -32.72
CA VAL A 260 30.31 -2.73 -34.10
C VAL A 260 28.84 -2.47 -34.43
N ALA A 261 28.57 -1.28 -34.98
CA ALA A 261 27.27 -0.93 -35.52
C ALA A 261 26.92 -1.91 -36.66
N VAL A 262 25.91 -2.74 -36.43
CA VAL A 262 25.21 -3.46 -37.49
C VAL A 262 24.30 -2.43 -38.17
N ALA A 263 24.52 -2.22 -39.46
CA ALA A 263 23.65 -1.41 -40.30
C ALA A 263 22.22 -2.00 -40.27
N PRO A 264 21.15 -1.17 -40.22
CA PRO A 264 19.80 -1.70 -40.31
C PRO A 264 19.56 -2.27 -41.71
N GLU A 265 19.12 -3.54 -41.77
CA GLU A 265 18.45 -4.10 -42.95
C GLU A 265 17.23 -3.23 -43.29
N PRO A 266 16.95 -2.99 -44.59
CA PRO A 266 15.77 -2.23 -44.99
C PRO A 266 14.50 -3.03 -44.68
N ASP A 267 13.53 -2.37 -44.04
CA ASP A 267 12.19 -2.91 -43.77
C ASP A 267 11.53 -3.40 -45.07
N PRO A 268 10.83 -4.55 -45.05
CA PRO A 268 9.98 -4.94 -46.16
C PRO A 268 8.80 -3.95 -46.33
N PRO A 269 8.32 -3.72 -47.56
CA PRO A 269 7.31 -2.69 -47.81
C PRO A 269 6.00 -3.00 -47.08
N ILE A 270 5.52 -1.98 -46.36
CA ILE A 270 4.18 -1.94 -45.76
C ILE A 270 3.15 -2.19 -46.87
N THR A 271 2.43 -3.30 -46.76
CA THR A 271 1.28 -3.57 -47.62
C THR A 271 0.08 -2.82 -47.05
N GLU A 272 -0.49 -1.89 -47.82
CA GLU A 272 -1.70 -1.14 -47.47
C GLU A 272 -2.84 -2.10 -47.09
N PRO A 273 -3.58 -1.86 -46.00
CA PRO A 273 -4.79 -2.64 -45.70
C PRO A 273 -5.89 -2.25 -46.67
N LYS A 274 -6.23 -3.19 -47.56
CA LYS A 274 -7.38 -3.14 -48.46
C LYS A 274 -8.66 -2.84 -47.67
N ALA A 275 -9.34 -1.75 -48.02
CA ALA A 275 -10.60 -1.32 -47.43
C ALA A 275 -11.63 -2.47 -47.40
N ARG A 276 -12.13 -2.79 -46.21
CA ARG A 276 -13.32 -3.65 -46.05
C ARG A 276 -14.55 -2.86 -46.47
N GLU A 277 -15.26 -3.38 -47.47
CA GLU A 277 -16.59 -2.88 -47.85
C GLU A 277 -17.57 -2.96 -46.66
N PRO A 278 -18.47 -1.97 -46.51
CA PRO A 278 -19.47 -1.97 -45.45
C PRO A 278 -20.56 -3.01 -45.73
N LYS A 279 -20.77 -3.92 -44.77
CA LYS A 279 -21.85 -4.91 -44.77
C LYS A 279 -23.21 -4.19 -44.61
N PRO A 280 -24.25 -4.55 -45.39
CA PRO A 280 -25.57 -3.92 -45.27
C PRO A 280 -26.24 -4.25 -43.92
N PRO A 281 -27.10 -3.36 -43.40
CA PRO A 281 -27.75 -3.55 -42.10
C PRO A 281 -28.76 -4.71 -42.14
N THR A 282 -28.68 -5.58 -41.13
CA THR A 282 -29.66 -6.64 -40.86
C THR A 282 -31.01 -6.01 -40.48
N PRO A 283 -32.16 -6.54 -40.95
CA PRO A 283 -33.46 -6.00 -40.59
C PRO A 283 -33.77 -6.20 -39.10
N VAL A 284 -34.30 -5.16 -38.46
CA VAL A 284 -34.86 -5.19 -37.11
C VAL A 284 -36.07 -6.15 -37.11
N ALA A 285 -35.95 -7.24 -36.36
CA ALA A 285 -37.09 -8.11 -36.06
C ALA A 285 -38.02 -7.39 -35.08
N ALA A 286 -39.31 -7.38 -35.41
CA ALA A 286 -40.38 -6.79 -34.61
C ALA A 286 -40.47 -7.46 -33.23
N GLU A 287 -40.69 -6.62 -32.22
CA GLU A 287 -40.94 -6.97 -30.82
C GLU A 287 -42.22 -7.82 -30.71
N PRO A 288 -42.21 -8.97 -30.01
CA PRO A 288 -43.43 -9.73 -29.76
C PRO A 288 -44.32 -9.02 -28.73
N PRO A 289 -45.65 -9.07 -28.86
CA PRO A 289 -46.55 -8.40 -27.93
C PRO A 289 -46.45 -9.01 -26.52
N GLN A 290 -46.36 -8.14 -25.52
CA GLN A 290 -46.42 -8.47 -24.09
C GLN A 290 -47.77 -9.15 -23.75
N PRO A 291 -47.78 -10.24 -22.96
CA PRO A 291 -49.03 -10.84 -22.52
C PRO A 291 -49.72 -9.98 -21.45
N ASP A 292 -51.01 -9.75 -21.66
CA ASP A 292 -51.94 -9.05 -20.78
C ASP A 292 -52.21 -9.91 -19.52
N PHE A 293 -51.71 -9.49 -18.36
CA PHE A 293 -51.99 -10.13 -17.08
C PHE A 293 -53.22 -9.49 -16.42
N THR A 294 -54.39 -9.71 -17.02
CA THR A 294 -55.70 -9.43 -16.40
C THR A 294 -56.55 -10.69 -16.40
N ASP A 295 -56.10 -11.72 -15.70
CA ASP A 295 -56.97 -12.65 -14.98
C ASP A 295 -56.13 -13.62 -14.15
N ALA A 296 -56.04 -13.37 -12.83
CA ALA A 296 -55.56 -14.36 -11.87
C ALA A 296 -56.44 -14.27 -10.61
N PRO A 297 -57.04 -15.39 -10.17
CA PRO A 297 -57.98 -15.38 -9.04
C PRO A 297 -57.25 -15.14 -7.72
N GLU A 298 -57.93 -14.41 -6.84
CA GLU A 298 -57.53 -14.02 -5.49
C GLU A 298 -57.23 -15.26 -4.62
N VAL A 299 -55.97 -15.42 -4.19
CA VAL A 299 -55.56 -16.48 -3.26
C VAL A 299 -55.92 -16.05 -1.82
N PRO A 300 -56.66 -16.85 -1.04
CA PRO A 300 -57.03 -16.48 0.32
C PRO A 300 -55.81 -16.38 1.25
N ARG A 301 -55.69 -15.27 1.98
CA ARG A 301 -54.73 -15.06 3.07
C ARG A 301 -54.92 -16.16 4.14
N ALA A 302 -53.93 -17.04 4.27
CA ALA A 302 -53.83 -17.94 5.42
C ALA A 302 -53.45 -17.13 6.68
N GLN A 303 -54.21 -17.34 7.75
CA GLN A 303 -54.03 -16.74 9.06
C GLN A 303 -52.76 -17.31 9.73
N ILE A 304 -51.94 -16.42 10.28
CA ILE A 304 -50.78 -16.75 11.13
C ILE A 304 -51.31 -17.03 12.54
N PRO A 305 -51.12 -18.22 13.14
CA PRO A 305 -51.41 -18.43 14.55
C PRO A 305 -50.27 -17.91 15.44
N GLU A 306 -50.66 -17.23 16.54
CA GLU A 306 -49.79 -16.68 17.59
C GLU A 306 -48.93 -17.75 18.29
N ALA A 307 -47.77 -17.31 18.76
CA ALA A 307 -46.72 -18.08 19.41
C ALA A 307 -47.07 -18.56 20.83
N PRO A 308 -46.44 -19.64 21.33
CA PRO A 308 -46.20 -19.82 22.75
C PRO A 308 -44.78 -19.37 23.14
N THR A 309 -44.73 -18.54 24.19
CA THR A 309 -43.55 -18.11 24.93
C THR A 309 -42.73 -19.29 25.44
N ALA A 310 -41.42 -19.31 25.18
CA ALA A 310 -40.46 -20.18 25.86
C ALA A 310 -39.14 -19.44 26.11
N GLU A 311 -38.61 -19.62 27.32
CA GLU A 311 -37.50 -18.93 27.96
C GLU A 311 -36.17 -18.96 27.19
N ALA A 312 -35.37 -17.91 27.41
CA ALA A 312 -34.04 -17.73 26.86
C ALA A 312 -32.99 -18.67 27.48
N PRO A 313 -32.13 -19.32 26.67
CA PRO A 313 -30.85 -19.83 27.13
C PRO A 313 -29.70 -18.87 26.81
N THR A 314 -28.83 -18.68 27.80
CA THR A 314 -27.57 -17.93 27.82
C THR A 314 -26.67 -18.18 26.60
N PRO A 315 -26.04 -17.17 25.98
CA PRO A 315 -25.18 -17.41 24.82
C PRO A 315 -23.76 -17.85 25.24
N GLU A 316 -23.42 -19.11 24.96
CA GLU A 316 -22.02 -19.56 24.81
C GLU A 316 -21.47 -19.19 23.41
N PRO A 317 -20.15 -18.95 23.27
CA PRO A 317 -19.56 -18.41 22.05
C PRO A 317 -19.54 -19.45 20.91
N LYS A 318 -20.38 -19.24 19.89
CA LYS A 318 -20.42 -20.07 18.67
C LYS A 318 -19.19 -19.79 17.79
N LYS A 319 -18.37 -20.82 17.56
CA LYS A 319 -17.39 -20.87 16.47
C LYS A 319 -18.11 -20.64 15.13
N ARG A 320 -17.79 -19.53 14.44
CA ARG A 320 -18.44 -19.10 13.19
C ARG A 320 -18.07 -20.02 12.01
N SER A 321 -19.07 -20.38 11.21
CA SER A 321 -18.94 -21.17 9.97
C SER A 321 -18.20 -20.40 8.87
N ARG A 322 -17.29 -21.08 8.15
CA ARG A 322 -16.36 -20.50 7.14
C ARG A 322 -17.04 -19.98 5.86
N LEU A 323 -18.28 -20.38 5.58
CA LEU A 323 -18.99 -20.00 4.34
C LEU A 323 -19.52 -18.55 4.33
N ALA A 324 -19.80 -17.96 5.49
CA ALA A 324 -20.31 -16.58 5.58
C ALA A 324 -19.28 -15.52 5.16
N ARG A 325 -17.99 -15.86 5.12
CA ARG A 325 -16.89 -14.93 4.77
C ARG A 325 -16.82 -14.59 3.28
N TYR A 326 -17.41 -15.41 2.42
CA TYR A 326 -17.33 -15.22 0.97
C TYR A 326 -18.38 -14.25 0.41
N PHE A 327 -19.51 -14.05 1.11
CA PHE A 327 -20.65 -13.28 0.58
C PHE A 327 -21.05 -12.06 1.42
N GLY A 328 -20.24 -11.66 2.41
CA GLY A 328 -20.39 -10.36 3.07
C GLY A 328 -21.70 -10.14 3.84
N PHE A 329 -22.45 -11.19 4.21
CA PHE A 329 -23.63 -11.05 5.06
C PHE A 329 -23.21 -10.94 6.53
N HIS A 330 -23.34 -9.74 7.09
CA HIS A 330 -23.38 -9.46 8.52
C HIS A 330 -24.64 -8.65 8.84
#